data_AF-A0A3B8UFS9-F1
#
_entry.id   AF-A0A3B8UFS9-F1
#
_cell.length_a   1.000
_cell.length_b   1.000
_cell.length_c   1.000
_cell.angle_alpha   90.00
_cell.angle_beta   90.00
_cell.angle_gamma   90.00
#
_symmetry.space_group_name_H-M   'P 1'
#
loop_
_entity.id
_entity.type
_entity.pdbx_description
1 polymer ?
#
loop_
_entity_poly.entity_id
_entity_poly.type
_entity_poly.pdbx_seq_one_letter_code
_entity_poly.pdbx_strand_id
1 'polypeptide(L)'
;MTELEVRVAATEATFGRFHGQLLVLGKTDCARMVAFHLKQLGFKASLLKAGSYSTPVGARRALKAMGVSSLAEIMDQHFPRIAPAEARTGDVLCGPSEDGMGDAMAIRLHRENALAFLNGVCGEVVISEYVAAWRVV
;
A
#
# COMPACT_ATOMS: atom_id res chain seq x y z
N MET A 1 -23.53 -2.06 5.85
CA MET A 1 -22.28 -2.35 6.55
C MET A 1 -21.85 -1.12 7.31
N THR A 2 -21.37 -1.29 8.53
CA THR A 2 -20.67 -0.25 9.28
C THR A 2 -19.32 0.05 8.62
N GLU A 3 -18.70 1.18 8.99
CA GLU A 3 -17.36 1.53 8.54
C GLU A 3 -16.34 0.42 8.84
N LEU A 4 -16.41 -0.15 10.04
CA LEU A 4 -15.52 -1.22 10.48
C LEU A 4 -15.69 -2.50 9.64
N GLU A 5 -16.92 -2.87 9.30
CA GLU A 5 -17.20 -4.03 8.43
C GLU A 5 -16.62 -3.83 7.03
N VAL A 6 -16.72 -2.62 6.46
CA VAL A 6 -16.13 -2.28 5.15
C VAL A 6 -14.61 -2.42 5.19
N ARG A 7 -13.98 -1.90 6.24
CA ARG A 7 -12.52 -1.98 6.44
C ARG A 7 -12.02 -3.41 6.53
N VAL A 8 -12.69 -4.23 7.34
CA VAL A 8 -12.34 -5.64 7.51
C VAL A 8 -12.50 -6.39 6.19
N ALA A 9 -13.64 -6.26 5.51
CA ALA A 9 -13.89 -6.93 4.24
C ALA A 9 -12.87 -6.55 3.15
N ALA A 10 -12.51 -5.27 3.03
CA ALA A 10 -11.49 -4.82 2.09
C ALA A 10 -10.10 -5.36 2.44
N THR A 11 -9.77 -5.43 3.73
CA THR A 11 -8.50 -5.97 4.23
C THR A 11 -8.41 -7.47 3.94
N GLU A 12 -9.44 -8.24 4.24
CA GLU A 12 -9.52 -9.68 3.94
C GLU A 12 -9.41 -9.96 2.44
N ALA A 13 -10.11 -9.19 1.61
CA ALA A 13 -10.01 -9.32 0.15
C ALA A 13 -8.59 -9.01 -0.35
N THR A 14 -7.91 -8.05 0.27
CA THR A 14 -6.53 -7.69 -0.08
C THR A 14 -5.55 -8.78 0.37
N PHE A 15 -5.71 -9.29 1.60
CA PHE A 15 -4.95 -10.41 2.13
C PHE A 15 -5.10 -11.64 1.23
N GLY A 16 -6.33 -12.08 0.94
CA GLY A 16 -6.58 -13.25 0.11
C GLY A 16 -6.02 -13.14 -1.32
N ARG A 17 -5.88 -11.91 -1.85
CA ARG A 17 -5.29 -11.68 -3.18
C ARG A 17 -3.76 -11.67 -3.18
N PHE A 18 -3.15 -11.06 -2.17
CA PHE A 18 -1.71 -10.76 -2.20
C PHE A 18 -0.87 -11.64 -1.29
N HIS A 19 -1.40 -12.18 -0.19
CA HIS A 19 -0.65 -13.04 0.70
C HIS A 19 -0.07 -14.26 -0.05
N GLY A 20 1.23 -14.53 0.14
CA GLY A 20 1.98 -15.57 -0.54
C GLY A 20 2.39 -15.27 -1.98
N GLN A 21 2.01 -14.10 -2.54
CA GLN A 21 2.42 -13.72 -3.89
C GLN A 21 3.87 -13.22 -3.92
N LEU A 22 4.59 -13.55 -4.99
CA LEU A 22 5.92 -13.01 -5.25
C LEU A 22 5.85 -11.54 -5.67
N LEU A 23 6.88 -10.76 -5.29
CA LEU A 23 7.06 -9.40 -5.73
C LEU A 23 7.36 -9.36 -7.23
N VAL A 24 6.41 -8.87 -8.02
CA VAL A 24 6.57 -8.65 -9.46
C VAL A 24 6.10 -7.24 -9.79
N LEU A 25 7.06 -6.36 -10.09
CA LEU A 25 6.79 -4.96 -10.43
C LEU A 25 5.79 -4.86 -11.59
N GLY A 26 4.78 -4.02 -11.40
CA GLY A 26 3.67 -3.76 -12.29
C GLY A 26 2.52 -4.75 -12.17
N LYS A 27 2.66 -5.85 -11.40
CA LYS A 27 1.65 -6.92 -11.29
C LYS A 27 1.25 -7.22 -9.84
N THR A 28 2.22 -7.60 -9.02
CA THR A 28 2.07 -7.97 -7.60
C THR A 28 3.15 -7.23 -6.82
N ASP A 29 2.91 -5.94 -6.59
CA ASP A 29 3.80 -5.07 -5.81
C ASP A 29 2.97 -4.21 -4.85
N CYS A 30 3.65 -3.42 -4.02
CA CYS A 30 3.03 -2.59 -3.00
C CYS A 30 2.05 -1.55 -3.61
N ALA A 31 2.38 -0.94 -4.76
CA ALA A 31 1.49 0.02 -5.43
C ALA A 31 0.21 -0.67 -5.94
N ARG A 32 0.33 -1.87 -6.53
CA ARG A 32 -0.82 -2.68 -6.97
C ARG A 32 -1.67 -3.16 -5.80
N MET A 33 -1.03 -3.51 -4.68
CA MET A 33 -1.71 -3.91 -3.46
C MET A 33 -2.55 -2.77 -2.90
N VAL A 34 -1.97 -1.58 -2.72
CA VAL A 34 -2.71 -0.42 -2.22
C VAL A 34 -3.79 0.00 -3.24
N ALA A 35 -3.51 0.00 -4.54
CA ALA A 35 -4.52 0.32 -5.56
C ALA A 35 -5.74 -0.60 -5.49
N PHE A 36 -5.49 -1.90 -5.30
CA PHE A 36 -6.54 -2.90 -5.12
C PHE A 36 -7.28 -2.67 -3.81
N HIS A 37 -6.57 -2.44 -2.71
CA HIS A 37 -7.17 -2.20 -1.40
C HIS A 37 -8.12 -0.99 -1.42
N LEU A 38 -7.64 0.14 -1.94
CA LEU A 38 -8.44 1.35 -2.11
C LEU A 38 -9.67 1.11 -3.00
N LYS A 39 -9.56 0.28 -4.04
CA LYS A 39 -10.72 -0.12 -4.86
C LYS A 39 -11.76 -0.86 -4.02
N GLN A 40 -11.36 -1.74 -3.11
CA GLN A 40 -12.29 -2.46 -2.24
C GLN A 40 -12.98 -1.55 -1.22
N LEU A 41 -12.34 -0.43 -0.87
CA LEU A 41 -12.91 0.65 -0.05
C LEU A 41 -13.77 1.63 -0.87
N GLY A 42 -13.96 1.41 -2.18
CA GLY A 42 -14.80 2.24 -3.04
C GLY A 42 -14.08 3.39 -3.76
N PHE A 43 -12.77 3.54 -3.59
CA PHE A 43 -12.00 4.54 -4.34
C PHE A 43 -11.75 4.09 -5.79
N LYS A 44 -11.51 5.06 -6.67
CA LYS A 44 -11.18 4.77 -8.07
C LYS A 44 -9.82 4.07 -8.14
N ALA A 45 -9.77 2.91 -8.79
CA ALA A 45 -8.53 2.15 -9.00
C ALA A 45 -7.44 2.94 -9.77
N SER A 46 -7.80 4.04 -10.44
CA SER A 46 -6.85 4.93 -11.14
C SER A 46 -5.92 5.68 -10.19
N LEU A 47 -6.26 5.81 -8.90
CA LEU A 47 -5.53 6.63 -7.93
C LEU A 47 -4.04 6.26 -7.85
N LEU A 48 -3.71 4.98 -8.00
CA LEU A 48 -2.33 4.46 -7.98
C LEU A 48 -1.94 3.75 -9.29
N LYS A 49 -2.70 3.94 -10.37
CA LYS A 49 -2.46 3.22 -11.63
C LYS A 49 -1.45 3.97 -12.52
N ALA A 50 -0.17 3.85 -12.18
CA ALA A 50 0.95 4.48 -12.90
C ALA A 50 1.29 3.83 -14.27
N GLY A 51 0.30 3.33 -15.01
CA GLY A 51 0.55 2.61 -16.27
C GLY A 51 1.27 1.27 -16.08
N SER A 52 1.96 0.79 -17.12
CA SER A 52 2.76 -0.43 -17.10
C SER A 52 4.23 -0.14 -16.81
N TYR A 53 4.81 -0.92 -15.90
CA TYR A 53 6.24 -0.94 -15.61
C TYR A 53 6.61 -2.36 -15.19
N SER A 54 7.88 -2.72 -15.34
CA SER A 54 8.41 -4.04 -14.94
C SER A 54 9.79 -3.95 -14.30
N THR A 55 10.32 -2.74 -14.16
CA THR A 55 11.66 -2.49 -13.61
C THR A 55 11.62 -1.35 -12.61
N PRO A 56 12.59 -1.33 -11.68
CA PRO A 56 12.92 -0.21 -10.81
C PRO A 56 12.84 1.19 -11.46
N VAL A 57 13.55 1.35 -12.57
CA VAL A 57 13.62 2.62 -13.31
C VAL A 57 12.26 2.94 -13.96
N GLY A 58 11.55 1.92 -14.45
CA GLY A 58 10.22 2.07 -15.00
C GLY A 58 9.21 2.55 -13.96
N ALA A 59 9.24 2.02 -12.74
CA ALA A 59 8.39 2.45 -11.64
C ALA A 59 8.63 3.93 -11.28
N ARG A 60 9.90 4.36 -11.18
CA ARG A 60 10.23 5.78 -10.95
C ARG A 60 9.78 6.70 -12.08
N ARG A 61 9.94 6.27 -13.34
CA ARG A 61 9.43 7.02 -14.51
C ARG A 61 7.91 7.14 -14.48
N ALA A 62 7.22 6.09 -14.04
CA ALA A 62 5.78 6.06 -13.91
C ALA A 62 5.28 7.07 -12.85
N LEU A 63 5.95 7.16 -11.70
CA LEU A 63 5.68 8.20 -10.69
C LEU A 63 5.89 9.61 -11.27
N LYS A 64 7.03 9.84 -11.92
CA LYS A 64 7.33 11.14 -12.54
C LYS A 64 6.28 11.53 -13.60
N ALA A 65 5.78 10.58 -14.38
CA ALA A 65 4.72 10.81 -15.37
C ALA A 65 3.39 11.20 -14.73
N MET A 66 3.15 10.81 -13.47
CA MET A 66 2.01 11.25 -12.67
C MET A 66 2.24 12.61 -11.99
N GLY A 67 3.43 13.21 -12.13
CA GLY A 67 3.78 14.48 -11.50
C GLY A 67 4.13 14.37 -10.02
N VAL A 68 4.37 13.15 -9.50
CA VAL A 68 4.74 12.90 -8.11
C VAL A 68 6.12 12.26 -8.01
N SER A 69 6.74 12.40 -6.86
CA SER A 69 8.06 11.84 -6.54
C SER A 69 7.99 10.47 -5.87
N SER A 70 6.86 10.14 -5.24
CA SER A 70 6.73 8.94 -4.40
C SER A 70 5.29 8.44 -4.30
N LEU A 71 5.08 7.23 -3.75
CA LEU A 71 3.74 6.72 -3.47
C LEU A 71 3.12 7.43 -2.26
N ALA A 72 3.94 7.77 -1.26
CA ALA A 72 3.51 8.54 -0.09
C ALA A 72 2.96 9.92 -0.50
N GLU A 73 3.58 10.59 -1.48
CA GLU A 73 3.08 11.86 -2.01
C GLU A 73 1.68 11.71 -2.62
N ILE A 74 1.41 10.62 -3.33
CA ILE A 74 0.05 10.35 -3.85
C ILE A 74 -0.94 10.16 -2.70
N MET A 75 -0.55 9.45 -1.63
CA MET A 75 -1.40 9.25 -0.48
C MET A 75 -1.69 10.57 0.26
N ASP A 76 -0.69 11.43 0.43
CA ASP A 76 -0.85 12.74 1.07
C ASP A 76 -1.84 13.66 0.35
N GLN A 77 -1.90 13.56 -0.98
CA GLN A 77 -2.85 14.35 -1.78
C GLN A 77 -4.31 13.91 -1.60
N HIS A 78 -4.56 12.69 -1.09
CA HIS A 78 -5.90 12.08 -1.08
C HIS A 78 -6.41 11.74 0.32
N PHE A 79 -5.52 11.51 1.27
CA PHE A 79 -5.86 10.97 2.58
C PHE A 79 -5.15 11.74 3.70
N PRO A 80 -5.82 11.95 4.84
CA PRO A 80 -5.18 12.56 5.98
C PRO A 80 -4.13 11.60 6.58
N ARG A 81 -2.95 12.15 6.86
CA ARG A 81 -1.95 11.44 7.67
C ARG A 81 -2.46 11.23 9.09
N ILE A 82 -2.08 10.11 9.69
CA ILE A 82 -2.29 9.78 11.10
C ILE A 82 -0.97 9.36 11.74
N ALA A 83 -0.89 9.38 13.08
CA ALA A 83 0.25 8.75 13.73
C ALA A 83 0.19 7.22 13.49
N PRO A 84 1.32 6.54 13.21
CA PRO A 84 1.31 5.08 13.00
C PRO A 84 0.67 4.29 14.15
N ALA A 85 0.81 4.77 15.39
CA ALA A 85 0.19 4.19 16.58
C ALA A 85 -1.35 4.25 16.57
N GLU A 86 -1.95 5.15 15.78
CA GLU A 86 -3.41 5.28 15.62
C GLU A 86 -3.96 4.42 14.48
N ALA A 87 -3.09 3.72 13.75
CA ALA A 87 -3.47 2.94 12.58
C ALA A 87 -4.37 1.76 12.98
N ARG A 88 -5.49 1.66 12.27
CA ARG A 88 -6.50 0.61 12.45
C ARG A 88 -6.50 -0.32 11.25
N THR A 89 -7.19 -1.46 11.37
CA THR A 89 -7.38 -2.39 10.25
C THR A 89 -7.82 -1.65 8.98
N GLY A 90 -7.11 -1.93 7.88
CA GLY A 90 -7.33 -1.31 6.58
C GLY A 90 -6.68 0.06 6.38
N ASP A 91 -6.07 0.67 7.41
CA ASP A 91 -5.26 1.87 7.19
C ASP A 91 -3.99 1.53 6.41
N VAL A 92 -3.52 2.48 5.59
CA VAL A 92 -2.33 2.32 4.77
C VAL A 92 -1.13 2.82 5.56
N LEU A 93 -0.05 2.06 5.52
CA LEU A 93 1.22 2.35 6.18
C LEU A 93 2.33 2.48 5.14
N CYS A 94 3.38 3.21 5.48
CA CYS A 94 4.62 3.28 4.70
C CYS A 94 5.81 3.08 5.64
N GLY A 95 6.74 2.22 5.23
CA GLY A 95 8.07 2.07 5.81
C GLY A 95 9.16 2.28 4.74
N PRO A 96 10.44 2.26 5.13
CA PRO A 96 11.54 2.33 4.18
C PRO A 96 11.53 1.10 3.25
N SER A 97 11.87 1.29 1.98
CA SER A 97 12.08 0.17 1.05
C SER A 97 13.51 -0.40 1.15
N GLU A 98 13.65 -1.72 1.09
CA GLU A 98 14.96 -2.39 1.14
C GLU A 98 15.84 -2.08 -0.09
N ASP A 99 15.23 -1.78 -1.23
CA ASP A 99 15.87 -1.61 -2.54
C ASP A 99 16.17 -0.13 -2.90
N GLY A 100 15.99 0.80 -1.96
CA GLY A 100 16.23 2.23 -2.18
C GLY A 100 15.25 2.90 -3.14
N MET A 101 14.05 2.32 -3.31
CA MET A 101 12.90 2.93 -4.02
C MET A 101 12.20 4.03 -3.24
N GLY A 102 12.56 4.23 -1.97
CA GLY A 102 11.95 5.21 -1.08
C GLY A 102 10.84 4.58 -0.24
N ASP A 103 9.69 4.32 -0.85
CA ASP A 103 8.47 3.94 -0.13
C ASP A 103 8.14 2.44 -0.26
N ALA A 104 7.99 1.75 0.88
CA ALA A 104 7.38 0.43 0.97
C ALA A 104 5.99 0.54 1.61
N MET A 105 4.94 0.39 0.80
CA MET A 105 3.56 0.49 1.25
C MET A 105 3.03 -0.82 1.82
N ALA A 106 2.21 -0.72 2.87
CA ALA A 106 1.61 -1.85 3.56
C ALA A 106 0.17 -1.55 4.00
N ILE A 107 -0.61 -2.59 4.30
CA ILE A 107 -1.98 -2.47 4.82
C ILE A 107 -2.01 -2.98 6.26
N ARG A 108 -2.47 -2.17 7.22
CA ARG A 108 -2.62 -2.59 8.62
C ARG A 108 -3.64 -3.73 8.72
N LEU A 109 -3.24 -4.85 9.32
CA LEU A 109 -4.10 -6.01 9.55
C LEU A 109 -4.71 -5.93 10.94
N HIS A 110 -3.96 -6.36 11.95
CA HIS A 110 -4.39 -6.42 13.34
C HIS A 110 -3.19 -6.27 14.28
N ARG A 111 -3.40 -5.67 15.46
CA ARG A 111 -2.29 -5.32 16.38
C ARG A 111 -1.18 -4.65 15.58
N GLU A 112 0.08 -5.05 15.75
CA GLU A 112 1.23 -4.49 15.03
C GLU A 112 1.46 -5.04 13.62
N ASN A 113 0.66 -6.00 13.19
CA ASN A 113 0.88 -6.68 11.92
C ASN A 113 0.30 -5.91 10.74
N ALA A 114 1.00 -5.98 9.63
CA ALA A 114 0.62 -5.41 8.35
C ALA A 114 0.87 -6.43 7.23
N LEU A 115 0.12 -6.30 6.15
CA LEU A 115 0.39 -7.01 4.90
C LEU A 115 1.34 -6.17 4.07
N ALA A 116 2.53 -6.69 3.78
CA ALA A 116 3.55 -6.02 2.99
C ALA A 116 4.43 -7.02 2.22
N PHE A 117 5.21 -6.52 1.28
CA PHE A 117 6.27 -7.30 0.63
C PHE A 117 7.57 -7.18 1.43
N LEU A 118 8.15 -8.32 1.80
CA LEU A 118 9.45 -8.43 2.47
C LEU A 118 10.22 -9.59 1.84
N ASN A 119 11.51 -9.40 1.53
CA ASN A 119 12.35 -10.43 0.88
C ASN A 119 11.70 -11.04 -0.39
N GLY A 120 10.99 -10.21 -1.16
CA GLY A 120 10.38 -10.61 -2.44
C GLY A 120 9.07 -11.39 -2.33
N VAL A 121 8.46 -11.53 -1.15
CA VAL A 121 7.16 -12.20 -0.96
C VAL A 121 6.22 -11.31 -0.15
N CYS A 122 4.94 -11.28 -0.51
CA CYS A 122 3.94 -10.61 0.29
C CYS A 122 3.45 -11.51 1.44
N GLY A 123 3.54 -10.99 2.66
CA GLY A 123 3.19 -11.72 3.86
C GLY A 123 2.80 -10.78 4.99
N GLU A 124 2.43 -11.39 6.10
CA GLU A 124 2.24 -10.68 7.35
C GLU A 124 3.61 -10.30 7.95
N VAL A 125 3.79 -9.01 8.23
CA VAL A 125 5.03 -8.45 8.75
C VAL A 125 4.75 -7.46 9.90
N VAL A 126 5.76 -7.22 10.72
CA VAL A 126 5.79 -6.10 11.66
C VAL A 126 6.67 -5.01 11.07
N ILE A 127 6.14 -3.79 10.97
CA ILE A 127 6.90 -2.63 10.50
C ILE A 127 7.63 -2.03 11.71
N SER A 128 8.96 -2.12 11.72
CA SER A 128 9.78 -1.57 12.81
C SER A 128 10.06 -0.07 12.66
N GLU A 129 10.07 0.43 11.41
CA GLU A 129 10.35 1.82 11.09
C GLU A 129 9.25 2.39 10.20
N TYR A 130 8.58 3.42 10.68
CA TYR A 130 7.48 4.07 9.98
C TYR A 130 7.93 5.36 9.32
N VAL A 131 7.60 5.50 8.03
CA VAL A 131 7.72 6.75 7.28
C VAL A 131 6.41 7.55 7.38
N ALA A 132 5.27 6.88 7.25
CA ALA A 132 3.94 7.53 7.32
C ALA A 132 2.81 6.50 7.51
N ALA A 133 1.61 7.00 7.83
CA ALA A 133 0.37 6.24 7.85
C ALA A 133 -0.81 7.15 7.44
N TRP A 134 -1.85 6.57 6.81
CA TRP A 134 -3.03 7.30 6.33
C TRP A 134 -4.32 6.60 6.71
N ARG A 135 -5.30 7.42 7.08
CA ARG A 135 -6.69 7.00 7.28
C ARG A 135 -7.42 7.01 5.95
N VAL A 136 -7.85 5.84 5.47
CA VAL A 136 -8.45 5.69 4.12
C VAL A 136 -9.96 5.48 4.11
N VAL A 137 -10.61 5.37 5.27
CA VAL A 137 -12.07 5.43 5.46
C VAL A 137 -12.40 6.22 6.72
#